data_AF-A0A497KXF5-F1
#
_entry.id   AF-A0A497KXF5-F1
#
_cell.length_a   1.000
_cell.length_b   1.000
_cell.length_c   1.000
_cell.angle_alpha   90.00
_cell.angle_beta   90.00
_cell.angle_gamma   90.00
#
_symmetry.space_group_name_H-M   'P 1'
#
loop_
_entity.id
_entity.type
_entity.pdbx_description
1 polymer ?
#
loop_
_entity_poly.entity_id
_entity_poly.type
_entity_poly.pdbx_seq_one_letter_code
_entity_poly.pdbx_strand_id
1 'polypeptide(L)'
;MRGDSQSIFEGGSDPRSSRNTSRRLRRGSWRRWAVSGEEEWRPRTELGRMVMEGKITSIYEIFEMGYRIKEVEIVDALLPDLVDEVIDITLVQKQTDAGERSRFRALVAVGNMDGLVGVGLGKAQRVRTAIEKAIRDAKLNIYPIRRGCGSWECGCGEPHSLPFKVW
;
A
#
# COMPACT_ATOMS: atom_id res chain seq x y z
N MET A 1 -67.44 -41.16 43.13
CA MET A 1 -67.40 -39.72 42.79
C MET A 1 -66.01 -39.20 43.16
N ARG A 2 -65.32 -38.61 42.17
CA ARG A 2 -64.05 -37.82 42.11
C ARG A 2 -63.56 -37.27 43.48
N GLY A 3 -62.27 -37.24 43.87
CA GLY A 3 -61.02 -37.03 43.13
C GLY A 3 -60.37 -35.70 43.56
N ASP A 4 -59.12 -35.78 44.03
CA ASP A 4 -58.01 -34.80 43.94
C ASP A 4 -57.82 -33.59 44.91
N SER A 5 -56.66 -33.65 45.58
CA SER A 5 -55.49 -32.73 45.51
C SER A 5 -55.53 -31.28 46.01
N GLN A 6 -54.70 -31.05 47.05
CA GLN A 6 -53.67 -30.02 47.27
C GLN A 6 -53.87 -28.52 46.88
N SER A 7 -53.33 -27.70 47.79
CA SER A 7 -52.73 -26.36 47.65
C SER A 7 -53.66 -25.14 47.75
N ILE A 8 -53.58 -24.48 48.92
CA ILE A 8 -53.97 -23.08 49.12
C ILE A 8 -52.70 -22.24 48.93
N PHE A 9 -52.71 -21.41 47.88
CA PHE A 9 -51.69 -20.43 47.56
C PHE A 9 -51.84 -19.20 48.47
N GLU A 10 -50.86 -18.95 49.33
CA GLU A 10 -50.56 -17.61 49.88
C GLU A 10 -49.16 -17.21 49.40
N GLY A 11 -49.03 -16.03 48.78
CA GLY A 11 -47.73 -15.54 48.32
C GLY A 11 -47.80 -14.40 47.32
N GLY A 12 -48.42 -13.28 47.72
CA GLY A 12 -48.26 -11.99 47.04
C GLY A 12 -47.08 -11.21 47.62
N SER A 13 -46.14 -10.78 46.79
CA SER A 13 -45.45 -9.47 46.79
C SER A 13 -44.19 -9.52 45.93
N ASP A 14 -44.21 -8.78 44.82
CA ASP A 14 -43.06 -8.51 43.96
C ASP A 14 -41.96 -7.73 44.71
N PRO A 15 -40.73 -8.23 44.83
CA PRO A 15 -39.65 -7.45 45.41
C PRO A 15 -38.92 -6.65 44.31
N ARG A 16 -39.45 -5.46 43.99
CA ARG A 16 -38.59 -4.36 43.51
C ARG A 16 -37.88 -3.75 44.71
N SER A 17 -36.60 -4.08 44.93
CA SER A 17 -35.58 -3.13 45.44
C SER A 17 -34.21 -3.78 45.64
N SER A 18 -33.38 -3.79 44.59
CA SER A 18 -31.96 -3.46 44.75
C SER A 18 -31.47 -2.67 43.53
N ARG A 19 -31.71 -1.36 43.59
CA ARG A 19 -31.04 -0.38 42.74
C ARG A 19 -29.56 -0.36 43.16
N ASN A 20 -28.72 -1.12 42.47
CA ASN A 20 -27.28 -0.90 42.48
C ASN A 20 -26.86 -0.23 41.17
N THR A 21 -27.09 1.08 41.12
CA THR A 21 -26.53 2.00 40.13
C THR A 21 -25.02 2.12 40.32
N SER A 22 -24.30 1.09 39.91
CA SER A 22 -22.85 1.17 39.77
C SER A 22 -22.52 1.68 38.36
N ARG A 23 -22.35 3.00 38.31
CA ARG A 23 -21.62 3.72 37.27
C ARG A 23 -20.34 2.95 36.91
N ARG A 24 -20.31 2.31 35.75
CA ARG A 24 -19.05 1.97 35.07
C ARG A 24 -19.12 2.43 33.63
N LEU A 25 -18.75 3.71 33.52
CA LEU A 25 -17.95 4.30 32.46
C LEU A 25 -18.17 3.69 31.07
N ARG A 26 -18.92 4.44 30.26
CA ARG A 26 -18.79 4.49 28.80
C ARG A 26 -17.30 4.45 28.47
N ARG A 27 -16.77 3.28 28.12
CA ARG A 27 -15.41 3.18 27.56
C ARG A 27 -15.46 4.01 26.28
N GLY A 28 -14.72 5.11 26.29
CA GLY A 28 -14.65 6.08 25.21
C GLY A 28 -14.59 5.38 23.86
N SER A 29 -15.27 5.87 22.84
CA SER A 29 -14.75 7.03 22.10
C SER A 29 -13.23 6.96 21.98
N TRP A 30 -12.70 5.84 21.50
CA TRP A 30 -11.41 5.83 20.82
C TRP A 30 -11.62 6.45 19.43
N ARG A 31 -12.04 7.72 19.42
CA ARG A 31 -11.59 8.64 18.39
C ARG A 31 -10.08 8.74 18.57
N ARG A 32 -9.33 7.87 17.91
CA ARG A 32 -7.92 8.10 17.61
C ARG A 32 -7.81 8.37 16.12
N TRP A 33 -8.38 9.49 15.74
CA TRP A 33 -7.97 10.21 14.54
C TRP A 33 -6.92 11.20 15.07
N ALA A 34 -5.83 11.37 14.34
CA ALA A 34 -4.63 12.13 14.70
C ALA A 34 -3.61 11.34 15.55
N VAL A 35 -2.79 10.57 14.85
CA VAL A 35 -1.41 11.03 14.71
C VAL A 35 -1.14 11.11 13.22
N SER A 36 -1.43 12.27 12.63
CA SER A 36 -0.75 12.70 11.41
C SER A 36 0.66 13.09 11.86
N GLY A 37 1.44 12.10 12.24
CA GLY A 37 2.87 12.28 12.42
C GLY A 37 3.45 12.24 11.02
N GLU A 38 4.15 13.29 10.63
CA GLU A 38 5.23 13.12 9.66
C GLU A 38 6.15 12.05 10.28
N GLU A 39 5.94 10.80 9.90
CA GLU A 39 6.79 9.69 10.31
C GLU A 39 8.15 9.94 9.66
N GLU A 40 9.03 10.55 10.43
CA GLU A 40 10.46 10.64 10.12
C GLU A 40 10.95 9.25 9.71
N TRP A 41 11.42 9.11 8.46
CA TRP A 41 11.80 7.82 7.90
C TRP A 41 12.94 7.20 8.71
N ARG A 42 12.65 6.10 9.40
CA ARG A 42 13.64 5.28 10.11
C ARG A 42 14.01 4.08 9.23
N PRO A 43 15.20 4.07 8.62
CA PRO A 43 15.59 3.00 7.71
C PRO A 43 15.68 1.66 8.45
N ARG A 44 15.17 0.61 7.81
CA ARG A 44 15.18 -0.76 8.35
C ARG A 44 16.31 -1.59 7.74
N THR A 45 16.75 -1.21 6.56
CA THR A 45 17.79 -1.87 5.77
C THR A 45 19.14 -1.17 5.93
N GLU A 46 20.23 -1.90 5.64
CA GLU A 46 21.57 -1.32 5.54
C GLU A 46 21.65 -0.26 4.44
N LEU A 47 21.00 -0.51 3.30
CA LEU A 47 20.95 0.46 2.22
C LEU A 47 20.23 1.75 2.63
N GLY A 48 19.09 1.65 3.31
CA GLY A 48 18.41 2.83 3.85
C GLY A 48 19.29 3.65 4.81
N ARG A 49 20.08 2.97 5.65
CA ARG A 49 21.06 3.65 6.52
C ARG A 49 22.17 4.33 5.73
N MET A 50 22.72 3.68 4.70
CA MET A 50 23.77 4.26 3.85
C MET A 50 23.28 5.51 3.09
N VAL A 51 22.04 5.48 2.61
CA VAL A 51 21.40 6.61 1.94
C VAL A 51 21.15 7.75 2.93
N MET A 52 20.61 7.45 4.12
CA MET A 52 20.39 8.46 5.17
C MET A 52 21.70 9.07 5.69
N GLU A 53 22.77 8.27 5.79
CA GLU A 53 24.12 8.72 6.13
C GLU A 53 24.78 9.54 5.01
N GLY A 54 24.20 9.58 3.80
CA GLY A 54 24.72 10.31 2.64
C GLY A 54 25.91 9.62 1.96
N LYS A 55 26.17 8.34 2.23
CA LYS A 55 27.22 7.56 1.56
C LYS A 55 26.87 7.24 0.10
N ILE A 56 25.58 7.09 -0.17
CA ILE A 56 25.04 6.87 -1.51
C ILE A 56 24.24 8.12 -1.86
N THR A 57 24.69 8.83 -2.88
CA THR A 57 24.05 10.08 -3.31
C THR A 57 23.21 9.90 -4.56
N SER A 58 23.49 8.84 -5.32
CA SER A 58 22.88 8.59 -6.61
C SER A 58 22.22 7.22 -6.65
N ILE A 59 21.05 7.14 -7.28
CA ILE A 59 20.37 5.86 -7.51
C ILE A 59 21.21 4.93 -8.41
N TYR A 60 22.06 5.48 -9.28
CA TYR A 60 22.91 4.69 -10.17
C TYR A 60 23.98 3.90 -9.40
N GLU A 61 24.52 4.47 -8.31
CA GLU A 61 25.47 3.77 -7.42
C GLU A 61 24.85 2.51 -6.81
N ILE A 62 23.56 2.57 -6.46
CA ILE A 62 22.81 1.41 -5.93
C ILE A 62 22.81 0.27 -6.95
N PHE A 63 22.56 0.58 -8.22
CA PHE A 63 22.53 -0.42 -9.29
C PHE A 63 23.92 -0.96 -9.61
N GLU A 64 24.96 -0.13 -9.58
CA GLU A 64 26.35 -0.57 -9.81
C GLU A 64 26.85 -1.51 -8.70
N MET A 65 26.51 -1.22 -7.45
CA MET A 65 26.82 -2.08 -6.31
C MET A 65 25.93 -3.35 -6.26
N GLY A 66 24.90 -3.43 -7.11
CA GLY A 66 24.00 -4.58 -7.21
C GLY A 66 23.06 -4.76 -6.02
N TYR A 67 22.81 -3.70 -5.25
CA TYR A 67 21.87 -3.78 -4.13
C TYR A 67 20.43 -3.76 -4.62
N ARG A 68 19.56 -4.51 -3.92
CA ARG A 68 18.12 -4.52 -4.18
C ARG A 68 17.40 -3.52 -3.28
N ILE A 69 16.62 -2.63 -3.87
CA ILE A 69 15.77 -1.67 -3.16
C ILE A 69 14.58 -2.42 -2.52
N LYS A 70 14.36 -2.20 -1.22
CA LYS A 70 13.26 -2.83 -0.45
C LYS A 70 12.38 -1.84 0.29
N GLU A 71 12.82 -0.59 0.39
CA GLU A 71 12.06 0.51 1.00
C GLU A 71 11.78 1.56 -0.07
N VAL A 72 10.62 2.18 0.01
CA VAL A 72 10.13 3.12 -1.01
C VAL A 72 10.70 4.50 -0.75
N GLU A 73 10.91 4.78 0.53
CA GLU A 73 11.44 6.02 1.07
C GLU A 73 12.86 6.29 0.57
N ILE A 74 13.64 5.25 0.24
CA ILE A 74 14.95 5.38 -0.43
C ILE A 74 14.80 6.10 -1.77
N VAL A 75 13.79 5.71 -2.55
CA VAL A 75 13.54 6.30 -3.87
C VAL A 75 13.03 7.72 -3.70
N ASP A 76 12.15 7.95 -2.74
CA ASP A 76 11.60 9.28 -2.47
C ASP A 76 12.68 10.27 -2.01
N ALA A 77 13.69 9.80 -1.28
CA ALA A 77 14.82 10.61 -0.84
C ALA A 77 15.81 10.92 -1.99
N LEU A 78 16.06 9.96 -2.88
CA LEU A 78 17.03 10.12 -3.97
C LEU A 78 16.44 10.79 -5.22
N LEU A 79 15.15 10.62 -5.47
CA LEU A 79 14.46 11.09 -6.67
C LEU A 79 13.11 11.73 -6.29
N PRO A 80 13.10 13.02 -5.92
CA PRO A 80 11.85 13.72 -5.61
C PRO A 80 10.99 13.98 -6.85
N ASP A 81 11.58 14.04 -8.05
CA ASP A 81 10.93 14.49 -9.29
C ASP A 81 10.21 13.36 -10.06
N LEU A 82 9.76 12.33 -9.34
CA LEU A 82 9.20 11.13 -9.94
C LEU A 82 7.72 11.32 -10.28
N VAL A 83 7.36 11.11 -11.55
CA VAL A 83 5.96 11.21 -12.03
C VAL A 83 5.35 9.82 -12.12
N ASP A 84 4.13 9.66 -11.60
CA ASP A 84 3.33 8.44 -11.73
C ASP A 84 2.21 8.58 -12.77
N GLU A 85 2.04 7.55 -13.59
CA GLU A 85 0.98 7.46 -14.60
C GLU A 85 0.24 6.12 -14.47
N VAL A 86 -1.09 6.18 -14.40
CA VAL A 86 -1.95 5.00 -14.35
C VAL A 86 -2.24 4.51 -15.76
N ILE A 87 -1.72 3.33 -16.11
CA ILE A 87 -1.86 2.76 -17.46
C ILE A 87 -3.20 2.03 -17.62
N ASP A 88 -3.51 1.15 -16.67
CA ASP A 88 -4.71 0.30 -16.76
C ASP A 88 -5.34 0.06 -15.39
N ILE A 89 -6.68 0.01 -15.37
CA ILE A 89 -7.47 -0.40 -14.22
C ILE A 89 -8.48 -1.45 -14.68
N THR A 90 -8.30 -2.67 -14.21
CA THR A 90 -9.13 -3.83 -14.59
C THR A 90 -9.83 -4.42 -13.37
N LEU A 91 -11.12 -4.74 -13.48
CA LEU A 91 -11.84 -5.52 -12.47
C LEU A 91 -11.58 -7.00 -12.70
N VAL A 92 -10.99 -7.67 -11.71
CA VAL A 92 -10.74 -9.11 -11.72
C VAL A 92 -11.60 -9.81 -10.68
N GLN A 93 -12.27 -10.86 -11.11
CA GLN A 93 -13.24 -11.59 -10.29
C GLN A 93 -12.76 -13.03 -10.00
N LYS A 94 -13.06 -13.54 -8.81
CA LYS A 94 -12.86 -14.94 -8.42
C LYS A 94 -14.19 -15.52 -7.93
N GLN A 95 -14.62 -16.62 -8.53
CA GLN A 95 -15.79 -17.36 -8.05
C GLN A 95 -15.49 -18.13 -6.77
N THR A 96 -16.42 -18.08 -5.82
CA THR A 96 -16.38 -18.83 -4.56
C THR A 96 -17.75 -19.46 -4.31
N ASP A 97 -17.82 -20.42 -3.40
CA ASP A 97 -19.08 -21.10 -3.06
C ASP A 97 -20.13 -20.13 -2.47
N ALA A 98 -19.67 -19.02 -1.87
CA ALA A 98 -20.49 -17.93 -1.34
C ALA A 98 -20.77 -16.81 -2.36
N GLY A 99 -20.48 -17.02 -3.64
CA GLY A 99 -20.67 -16.04 -4.72
C GLY A 99 -19.37 -15.51 -5.30
N GLU A 100 -19.46 -14.39 -6.03
CA GLU A 100 -18.31 -13.78 -6.70
C GLU A 100 -17.55 -12.80 -5.79
N ARG A 101 -16.22 -12.89 -5.77
CA ARG A 101 -15.35 -11.92 -5.11
C ARG A 101 -14.55 -11.12 -6.12
N SER A 102 -14.93 -9.86 -6.31
CA SER A 102 -14.24 -8.93 -7.21
C SER A 102 -13.13 -8.14 -6.51
N ARG A 103 -12.11 -7.75 -7.28
CA ARG A 103 -10.98 -6.90 -6.88
C ARG A 103 -10.55 -6.05 -8.08
N PHE A 104 -10.06 -4.85 -7.82
CA PHE A 104 -9.42 -4.04 -8.85
C PHE A 104 -7.94 -4.39 -8.94
N ARG A 105 -7.45 -4.56 -10.16
CA ARG A 105 -6.04 -4.61 -10.54
C ARG A 105 -5.70 -3.26 -11.18
N ALA A 106 -4.62 -2.63 -10.72
CA ALA A 106 -4.10 -1.40 -11.28
C ALA A 106 -2.67 -1.65 -11.79
N LEU A 107 -2.37 -1.16 -12.98
CA LEU A 107 -1.03 -1.10 -13.57
C LEU A 107 -0.60 0.36 -13.61
N VAL A 108 0.55 0.66 -13.01
CA VAL A 108 1.08 2.02 -12.90
C VAL A 108 2.53 2.01 -13.36
N ALA A 109 2.91 3.01 -14.16
CA ALA A 109 4.29 3.31 -14.47
C ALA A 109 4.73 4.55 -13.71
N VAL A 110 5.99 4.59 -13.32
CA VAL A 110 6.61 5.67 -12.56
C VAL A 110 7.96 5.98 -13.19
N GLY A 111 8.30 7.26 -13.37
CA GLY A 111 9.60 7.62 -13.95
C GLY A 111 9.86 9.13 -14.00
N ASN A 112 11.10 9.50 -14.32
CA ASN A 112 11.55 10.89 -14.42
C ASN A 112 11.72 11.37 -15.87
N MET A 113 11.15 10.66 -16.85
CA MET A 113 11.31 10.87 -18.31
C MET A 113 12.78 10.85 -18.82
N ASP A 114 13.76 10.63 -17.93
CA ASP A 114 15.18 10.74 -18.22
C ASP A 114 15.89 9.39 -18.15
N GLY A 115 15.19 8.32 -18.55
CA GLY A 115 15.74 6.97 -18.57
C GLY A 115 15.67 6.24 -17.23
N LEU A 116 14.94 6.72 -16.22
CA LEU A 116 14.52 5.90 -15.09
C LEU A 116 13.03 5.59 -15.20
N VAL A 117 12.70 4.30 -15.19
CA VAL A 117 11.33 3.80 -15.27
C VAL A 117 11.14 2.66 -14.29
N GLY A 118 10.03 2.66 -13.56
CA GLY A 118 9.53 1.57 -12.76
C GLY A 118 8.10 1.25 -13.14
N VAL A 119 7.76 -0.04 -13.10
CA VAL A 119 6.39 -0.50 -13.36
C VAL A 119 5.93 -1.31 -12.17
N GLY A 120 4.68 -1.08 -11.75
CA GLY A 120 4.11 -1.71 -10.57
C GLY A 120 2.70 -2.21 -10.80
N LEU A 121 2.38 -3.29 -10.09
CA LEU A 121 1.07 -3.91 -10.12
C LEU A 121 0.44 -3.91 -8.72
N GLY A 122 -0.78 -3.37 -8.64
CA GLY A 122 -1.52 -3.28 -7.39
C GLY A 122 -2.84 -4.03 -7.46
N LYS A 123 -3.23 -4.73 -6.39
CA LYS A 123 -4.55 -5.37 -6.28
C LYS A 123 -5.23 -5.07 -4.95
N ALA A 124 -6.45 -4.55 -5.00
CA ALA A 124 -7.23 -4.22 -3.81
C ALA A 124 -8.75 -4.31 -4.04
N GLN A 125 -9.53 -4.14 -2.96
CA GLN A 125 -10.99 -4.10 -3.02
C GLN A 125 -11.51 -2.73 -3.49
N ARG A 126 -10.75 -1.65 -3.25
CA ARG A 126 -11.06 -0.29 -3.69
C ARG A 126 -10.03 0.16 -4.72
N VAL A 127 -10.43 1.01 -5.65
CA VAL A 127 -9.56 1.48 -6.75
C VAL A 127 -8.36 2.27 -6.20
N ARG A 128 -8.60 3.27 -5.35
CA ARG A 128 -7.53 4.12 -4.77
C ARG A 128 -6.45 3.29 -4.07
N THR A 129 -6.84 2.31 -3.25
CA THR A 129 -5.88 1.47 -2.54
C THR A 129 -5.18 0.45 -3.45
N ALA A 130 -5.72 0.16 -4.64
CA ALA A 130 -5.00 -0.61 -5.66
C ALA A 130 -3.92 0.26 -6.31
N ILE A 131 -4.26 1.51 -6.66
CA ILE A 131 -3.32 2.48 -7.24
C ILE A 131 -2.17 2.77 -6.28
N GLU A 132 -2.43 3.10 -5.02
CA GLU A 132 -1.39 3.35 -4.00
C GLU A 132 -0.43 2.15 -3.83
N LYS A 133 -0.94 0.93 -3.94
CA LYS A 133 -0.11 -0.28 -3.92
C LYS A 133 0.73 -0.42 -5.18
N ALA A 134 0.15 -0.13 -6.35
CA ALA A 134 0.85 -0.17 -7.63
C ALA A 134 1.98 0.88 -7.67
N ILE A 135 1.74 2.11 -7.19
CA ILE A 135 2.77 3.16 -7.07
C ILE A 135 3.91 2.69 -6.17
N ARG A 136 3.60 2.12 -5.00
CA ARG A 136 4.60 1.59 -4.07
C ARG A 136 5.47 0.51 -4.73
N ASP A 137 4.82 -0.42 -5.42
CA ASP A 137 5.48 -1.51 -6.14
C ASP A 137 6.34 -1.00 -7.31
N ALA A 138 5.85 0.01 -8.05
CA ALA A 138 6.57 0.63 -9.16
C ALA A 138 7.86 1.31 -8.68
N LYS A 139 7.80 2.03 -7.55
CA LYS A 139 8.98 2.67 -6.95
C LYS A 139 10.04 1.66 -6.54
N LEU A 140 9.65 0.50 -5.98
CA LEU A 140 10.61 -0.56 -5.64
C LEU A 140 11.24 -1.21 -6.88
N ASN A 141 10.52 -1.24 -8.00
CA ASN A 141 10.95 -1.86 -9.26
C ASN A 141 11.44 -0.84 -10.29
N ILE A 142 12.13 0.22 -9.85
CA ILE A 142 12.77 1.17 -10.77
C ILE A 142 14.00 0.53 -11.42
N TYR A 143 14.15 0.77 -12.71
CA TYR A 143 15.30 0.38 -13.49
C TYR A 143 15.83 1.54 -14.35
N PRO A 144 17.15 1.68 -14.49
CA PRO A 144 17.76 2.58 -15.45
C PRO A 144 17.72 1.96 -16.85
N ILE A 145 17.22 2.73 -17.82
CA ILE A 145 17.14 2.41 -19.23
C ILE A 145 18.30 3.10 -19.94
N ARG A 146 19.02 2.33 -20.77
CA ARG A 146 20.05 2.88 -21.65
C ARG A 146 19.39 3.55 -22.86
N ARG A 147 19.49 4.88 -22.92
CA ARG A 147 19.11 5.69 -24.07
C ARG A 147 20.33 6.01 -24.93
N GLY A 148 20.11 6.27 -26.21
CA GLY A 148 21.18 6.57 -27.17
C GLY A 148 20.61 6.88 -28.56
N CYS A 149 21.44 6.68 -29.57
CA CYS A 149 21.05 6.78 -30.97
C CYS A 149 21.35 5.45 -31.67
N GLY A 150 20.32 4.75 -32.13
CA GLY A 150 20.47 3.44 -32.80
C GLY A 150 20.09 3.44 -34.29
N SER A 151 19.62 4.56 -34.83
CA SER A 151 19.30 4.68 -36.25
C SER A 151 20.57 4.88 -37.06
N TRP A 152 20.73 4.12 -38.15
CA TRP A 152 21.80 4.36 -39.14
C TRP A 152 21.68 5.74 -39.81
N GLU A 153 20.49 6.36 -39.77
CA GLU A 153 20.22 7.67 -40.37
C GLU A 153 20.58 8.84 -39.45
N CYS A 154 20.82 8.64 -38.15
CA CYS A 154 21.22 9.71 -37.22
C CYS A 154 22.61 9.45 -36.64
N GLY A 155 23.54 10.38 -36.88
CA GLY A 155 24.89 10.42 -36.28
C GLY A 155 25.01 11.40 -35.11
N CYS A 156 23.86 11.84 -34.58
CA CYS A 156 23.73 12.93 -33.61
C CYS A 156 24.27 12.61 -32.20
N GLY A 157 24.38 11.34 -31.80
CA GLY A 157 24.93 10.92 -30.51
C GLY A 157 24.08 11.26 -29.27
N GLU A 158 22.98 12.02 -29.44
CA GLU A 158 22.07 12.39 -28.36
C GLU A 158 21.17 11.23 -27.92
N PRO A 159 20.84 11.11 -26.61
CA PRO A 159 20.04 10.02 -26.05
C PRO A 159 18.53 10.22 -26.28
N HIS A 160 18.10 10.29 -27.55
CA HIS A 160 16.69 10.50 -27.93
C HIS A 160 15.98 9.20 -28.36
N SER A 161 16.70 8.08 -28.53
CA SER A 161 16.14 6.79 -28.93
C SER A 161 16.81 5.62 -28.18
N LEU A 162 16.62 4.40 -28.66
CA LEU A 162 17.34 3.22 -28.18
C LEU A 162 18.54 2.93 -29.10
N PRO A 163 19.71 2.58 -28.54
CA PRO A 163 20.92 2.32 -29.33
C PRO A 163 20.88 0.99 -30.10
N PHE A 164 20.01 0.06 -29.72
CA PHE A 164 19.86 -1.24 -30.38
C PHE A 164 18.40 -1.69 -30.38
N LYS A 165 18.08 -2.62 -31.28
CA LYS A 165 16.76 -3.24 -31.35
C LYS A 165 16.51 -4.15 -30.14
N VAL A 166 15.39 -3.93 -29.46
CA VAL A 166 14.85 -4.76 -28.38
C VAL A 166 13.56 -5.46 -28.87
N TRP A 167 13.19 -6.58 -28.24
CA TRP A 167 12.08 -7.44 -28.65
C TRP A 167 11.08 -7.61 -27.51
#